data_AF-A0A528TS07-F1
#
_entry.id   AF-A0A528TS07-F1
#
_cell.length_a   1.000
_cell.length_b   1.000
_cell.length_c   1.000
_cell.angle_alpha   90.00
_cell.angle_beta   90.00
_cell.angle_gamma   90.00
#
_symmetry.space_group_name_H-M   'P 1'
#
loop_
_entity.id
_entity.type
_entity.pdbx_description
1 polymer ?
#
loop_
_entity_poly.entity_id
_entity_poly.type
_entity_poly.pdbx_seq_one_letter_code
_entity_poly.pdbx_strand_id
1 'polypeptide(L)'
;AACVQTRNSGRLFQQRAAESAARPPVQDAKAELARIETEARTLAKILNAASGDLFPSVLEQISVERGYETALGAALGEDLDVPLDRSAPVHWGQSEVQPGDAALPEGIASLASVVRAPAQLARRLAQIGIVEAGDGKRLQALLAPGQRLVSREGALWRWDGFTASADAPTAAAQRLAQKNRLAELDAEAVHATRILRQAEEALAHV
;
A
#
# COMPACT_ATOMS: atom_id res chain seq x y z
N ALA A 1 -28.68 57.83 20.92
CA ALA A 1 -28.47 57.46 19.51
C ALA A 1 -27.01 57.08 19.21
N ALA A 2 -26.04 57.99 19.42
CA ALA A 2 -24.62 57.75 19.10
C ALA A 2 -23.98 56.48 19.73
N CYS A 3 -24.23 56.20 21.02
CA CYS A 3 -23.65 55.03 21.70
C CYS A 3 -24.16 53.66 21.15
N VAL A 4 -25.38 53.62 20.60
CA VAL A 4 -25.96 52.42 19.97
C VAL A 4 -25.37 52.20 18.57
N GLN A 5 -25.13 53.29 17.83
CA GLN A 5 -24.49 53.25 16.51
C GLN A 5 -23.03 52.79 16.59
N THR A 6 -22.25 53.26 17.58
CA THR A 6 -20.86 52.81 17.78
C THR A 6 -20.77 51.34 18.20
N ARG A 7 -21.70 50.84 19.02
CA ARG A 7 -21.77 49.41 19.40
C ARG A 7 -22.12 48.50 18.21
N ASN A 8 -23.03 48.93 17.34
CA ASN A 8 -23.37 48.17 16.13
C ASN A 8 -22.20 48.13 15.13
N SER A 9 -21.47 49.24 14.95
CA SER A 9 -20.30 49.28 14.08
C SER A 9 -19.14 48.40 14.57
N GLY A 10 -18.90 48.34 15.89
CA GLY A 10 -17.89 47.47 16.49
C GLY A 10 -18.22 45.98 16.34
N ARG A 11 -19.50 45.60 16.49
CA ARG A 11 -19.97 44.22 16.32
C ARG A 11 -19.88 43.75 14.86
N LEU A 12 -20.21 44.61 13.90
CA LEU A 12 -20.04 44.34 12.46
C LEU A 12 -18.56 44.16 12.07
N PHE A 13 -17.66 44.95 12.66
CA PHE A 13 -16.22 44.81 12.42
C PHE A 13 -15.68 43.49 12.99
N GLN A 14 -16.10 43.09 14.19
CA GLN A 14 -15.74 41.81 14.80
C GLN A 14 -16.25 40.61 14.00
N GLN A 15 -17.49 40.66 13.50
CA GLN A 15 -18.04 39.61 12.64
C GLN A 15 -17.26 39.47 11.33
N ARG A 16 -16.96 40.58 10.64
CA ARG A 16 -16.13 40.52 9.41
C ARG A 16 -14.71 40.02 9.67
N ALA A 17 -14.11 40.41 10.79
CA ALA A 17 -12.77 39.97 11.17
C ALA A 17 -12.74 38.46 11.45
N ALA A 18 -13.74 37.95 12.18
CA ALA A 18 -13.90 36.53 12.43
C ALA A 18 -14.15 35.76 11.14
N GLU A 19 -15.02 36.27 10.24
CA GLU A 19 -15.32 35.62 8.97
C GLU A 19 -14.07 35.58 8.07
N SER A 20 -13.33 36.69 8.00
CA SER A 20 -12.09 36.77 7.26
C SER A 20 -10.99 35.86 7.82
N ALA A 21 -11.01 35.56 9.11
CA ALA A 21 -10.08 34.63 9.75
C ALA A 21 -10.49 33.15 9.55
N ALA A 22 -11.78 32.86 9.39
CA ALA A 22 -12.30 31.51 9.18
C ALA A 22 -12.29 31.05 7.71
N ARG A 23 -12.15 31.98 6.75
CA ARG A 23 -12.05 31.65 5.31
C ARG A 23 -10.77 30.90 4.91
N PRO A 24 -9.55 31.29 5.35
CA PRO A 24 -8.32 30.61 4.95
C PRO A 24 -8.27 29.12 5.31
N PRO A 25 -8.65 28.68 6.53
CA PRO A 25 -8.67 27.25 6.86
C PRO A 25 -9.55 26.40 5.94
N VAL A 26 -10.69 26.93 5.48
CA VAL A 26 -11.56 26.25 4.51
C VAL A 26 -10.87 26.14 3.14
N GLN A 27 -10.21 27.21 2.68
CA GLN A 27 -9.50 27.19 1.40
C GLN A 27 -8.32 26.23 1.42
N ASP A 28 -7.55 26.21 2.51
CA ASP A 28 -6.41 25.32 2.70
C ASP A 28 -6.87 23.84 2.71
N ALA A 29 -7.94 23.54 3.46
CA ALA A 29 -8.52 22.20 3.51
C ALA A 29 -9.09 21.75 2.14
N LYS A 30 -9.71 22.66 1.38
CA LYS A 30 -10.18 22.39 0.00
C LYS A 30 -9.03 22.11 -0.94
N ALA A 31 -7.96 22.92 -0.88
CA ALA A 31 -6.78 22.75 -1.72
C ALA A 31 -6.09 21.41 -1.46
N GLU A 32 -5.94 21.02 -0.19
CA GLU A 32 -5.31 19.76 0.17
C GLU A 32 -6.13 18.55 -0.25
N LEU A 33 -7.45 18.57 -0.01
CA LEU A 33 -8.34 17.51 -0.49
C LEU A 33 -8.28 17.37 -2.02
N ALA A 34 -8.32 18.48 -2.76
CA ALA A 34 -8.24 18.46 -4.22
C ALA A 34 -6.89 17.91 -4.73
N ARG A 35 -5.78 18.17 -4.02
CA ARG A 35 -4.46 17.63 -4.33
C ARG A 35 -4.45 16.10 -4.17
N ILE A 36 -4.90 15.60 -3.01
CA ILE A 36 -4.96 14.16 -2.70
C ILE A 36 -5.85 13.43 -3.71
N GLU A 37 -7.05 13.94 -3.98
CA GLU A 37 -7.97 13.31 -4.93
C GLU A 37 -7.40 13.28 -6.36
N THR A 38 -6.64 14.31 -6.75
CA THR A 38 -6.03 14.36 -8.08
C THR A 38 -4.92 13.32 -8.23
N GLU A 39 -4.10 13.15 -7.20
CA GLU A 39 -3.09 12.08 -7.13
C GLU A 39 -3.77 10.70 -7.19
N ALA A 40 -4.80 10.46 -6.36
CA ALA A 40 -5.54 9.21 -6.30
C ALA A 40 -6.19 8.86 -7.65
N ARG A 41 -6.90 9.82 -8.28
CA ARG A 41 -7.49 9.65 -9.60
C ARG A 41 -6.45 9.31 -10.68
N THR A 42 -5.25 9.87 -10.58
CA THR A 42 -4.17 9.61 -11.55
C THR A 42 -3.62 8.20 -11.38
N LEU A 43 -3.33 7.78 -10.15
CA LEU A 43 -2.88 6.42 -9.86
C LEU A 43 -3.93 5.36 -10.22
N ALA A 44 -5.20 5.59 -9.87
CA ALA A 44 -6.29 4.69 -10.24
C ALA A 44 -6.41 4.50 -11.76
N LYS A 45 -6.22 5.57 -12.56
CA LYS A 45 -6.20 5.46 -14.02
C LYS A 45 -5.04 4.62 -14.54
N ILE A 46 -3.84 4.81 -13.98
CA ILE A 46 -2.64 4.04 -14.35
C ILE A 46 -2.85 2.54 -14.06
N LEU A 47 -3.37 2.22 -12.86
CA LEU A 47 -3.61 0.82 -12.46
C LEU A 47 -4.71 0.14 -13.29
N ASN A 48 -5.80 0.85 -13.58
CA ASN A 48 -6.90 0.32 -14.39
C ASN A 48 -6.51 0.10 -15.86
N ALA A 49 -5.63 0.93 -16.41
CA ALA A 49 -5.13 0.77 -17.78
C ALA A 49 -4.33 -0.54 -17.96
N ALA A 50 -3.75 -1.08 -16.88
CA ALA A 50 -2.97 -2.31 -16.86
C ALA A 50 -3.78 -3.59 -16.54
N SER A 51 -5.11 -3.50 -16.46
CA SER A 51 -5.98 -4.58 -15.94
C SER A 51 -6.95 -5.17 -16.98
N GLY A 52 -6.65 -5.03 -18.27
CA GLY A 52 -7.55 -5.39 -19.38
C GLY A 52 -7.68 -6.87 -19.74
N ASP A 53 -7.19 -7.80 -18.91
CA ASP A 53 -7.13 -9.23 -19.25
C ASP A 53 -8.40 -10.00 -18.88
N LEU A 54 -8.72 -11.01 -19.69
CA LEU A 54 -9.83 -11.95 -19.48
C LEU A 54 -9.74 -12.69 -18.13
N PHE A 55 -8.52 -12.87 -17.61
CA PHE A 55 -8.25 -13.51 -16.33
C PHE A 55 -7.43 -12.57 -15.45
N PRO A 56 -8.01 -11.96 -14.41
CA PRO A 56 -7.27 -11.01 -13.57
C PRO A 56 -6.14 -11.70 -12.83
N SER A 57 -4.96 -11.08 -12.81
CA SER A 57 -3.79 -11.60 -12.13
C SER A 57 -3.99 -11.74 -10.62
N VAL A 58 -3.22 -12.62 -9.98
CA VAL A 58 -3.29 -12.77 -8.51
C VAL A 58 -2.82 -11.51 -7.79
N LEU A 59 -1.94 -10.70 -8.40
CA LEU A 59 -1.51 -9.39 -7.88
C LEU A 59 -2.70 -8.48 -7.52
N GLU A 60 -3.77 -8.49 -8.31
CA GLU A 60 -4.97 -7.70 -8.04
C GLU A 60 -5.70 -8.13 -6.77
N GLN A 61 -5.49 -9.37 -6.31
CA GLN A 61 -6.10 -9.94 -5.10
C GLN A 61 -5.16 -9.94 -3.89
N ILE A 62 -3.95 -9.39 -4.04
CA ILE A 62 -2.94 -9.32 -2.96
C ILE A 62 -2.87 -7.91 -2.39
N SER A 63 -2.63 -7.82 -1.09
CA SER A 63 -2.22 -6.60 -0.39
C SER A 63 -0.98 -6.93 0.45
N VAL A 64 -0.03 -6.03 0.50
CA VAL A 64 1.24 -6.21 1.21
C VAL A 64 1.49 -4.98 2.09
N GLU A 65 2.09 -5.18 3.25
CA GLU A 65 2.48 -4.08 4.12
C GLU A 65 3.48 -3.14 3.43
N ARG A 66 3.42 -1.86 3.76
CA ARG A 66 4.28 -0.82 3.17
C ARG A 66 5.75 -1.13 3.42
N GLY A 67 6.56 -1.07 2.37
CA GLY A 67 8.00 -1.33 2.42
C GLY A 67 8.38 -2.80 2.28
N TYR A 68 7.43 -3.66 1.88
CA TYR A 68 7.65 -5.08 1.53
C TYR A 68 7.27 -5.39 0.07
N GLU A 69 6.87 -4.40 -0.71
CA GLU A 69 6.45 -4.55 -2.11
C GLU A 69 7.61 -5.08 -2.97
N THR A 70 8.81 -4.53 -2.78
CA THR A 70 10.01 -4.97 -3.49
C THR A 70 10.40 -6.39 -3.10
N ALA A 71 10.27 -6.74 -1.81
CA ALA A 71 10.51 -8.10 -1.34
C ALA A 71 9.54 -9.09 -1.98
N LEU A 72 8.23 -8.80 -1.98
CA LEU A 72 7.22 -9.66 -2.59
C LEU A 72 7.43 -9.79 -4.11
N GLY A 73 7.70 -8.67 -4.78
CA GLY A 73 7.94 -8.62 -6.22
C GLY A 73 9.22 -9.36 -6.63
N ALA A 74 10.29 -9.30 -5.85
CA ALA A 74 11.51 -10.07 -6.09
C ALA A 74 11.33 -11.56 -5.77
N ALA A 75 10.54 -11.86 -4.73
CA ALA A 75 10.32 -13.22 -4.30
C ALA A 75 9.43 -14.01 -5.25
N LEU A 76 8.40 -13.41 -5.84
CA LEU A 76 7.47 -14.09 -6.74
C LEU A 76 7.72 -13.76 -8.21
N GLY A 77 8.07 -12.52 -8.55
CA GLY A 77 8.27 -12.12 -9.95
C GLY A 77 6.99 -12.27 -10.78
N GLU A 78 7.12 -12.84 -11.98
CA GLU A 78 6.05 -13.07 -12.96
C GLU A 78 4.92 -13.97 -12.43
N ASP A 79 5.18 -14.76 -11.39
CA ASP A 79 4.18 -15.57 -10.68
C ASP A 79 3.00 -14.73 -10.15
N LEU A 80 3.23 -13.43 -9.88
CA LEU A 80 2.20 -12.49 -9.45
C LEU A 80 1.20 -12.13 -10.57
N ASP A 81 1.61 -12.28 -11.82
CA ASP A 81 0.77 -11.99 -13.00
C ASP A 81 -0.15 -13.18 -13.35
N VAL A 82 0.11 -14.36 -12.77
CA VAL A 82 -0.69 -15.58 -13.02
C VAL A 82 -2.04 -15.50 -12.28
N PRO A 83 -3.17 -15.77 -12.95
CA PRO A 83 -4.50 -15.74 -12.34
C PRO A 83 -4.79 -16.95 -11.42
N LEU A 84 -5.88 -16.87 -10.66
CA LEU A 84 -6.39 -18.01 -9.86
C LEU A 84 -7.46 -18.84 -10.61
N ASP A 85 -7.97 -18.32 -11.74
CA ASP A 85 -9.05 -18.95 -12.48
C ASP A 85 -8.57 -20.24 -13.16
N ARG A 86 -9.18 -21.38 -12.82
CA ARG A 86 -8.81 -22.70 -13.36
C ARG A 86 -9.12 -22.86 -14.86
N SER A 87 -9.95 -21.99 -15.42
CA SER A 87 -10.22 -21.94 -16.86
C SER A 87 -9.09 -21.25 -17.64
N ALA A 88 -8.19 -20.52 -16.97
CA ALA A 88 -7.01 -19.96 -17.60
C ALA A 88 -5.97 -21.06 -17.91
N PRO A 89 -5.26 -20.98 -19.06
CA PRO A 89 -4.25 -21.95 -19.45
C PRO A 89 -3.11 -22.11 -18.42
N VAL A 90 -2.79 -21.03 -17.71
CA VAL A 90 -1.81 -21.01 -16.61
C VAL A 90 -2.50 -20.37 -15.41
N HIS A 91 -2.53 -21.06 -14.28
CA HIS A 91 -3.22 -20.59 -13.08
C HIS A 91 -2.62 -21.17 -11.79
N TRP A 92 -2.88 -20.49 -10.67
CA TRP A 92 -2.60 -21.02 -9.34
C TRP A 92 -3.66 -22.03 -8.89
N GLY A 93 -3.22 -23.22 -8.49
CA GLY A 93 -4.05 -24.23 -7.85
C GLY A 93 -4.23 -23.99 -6.35
N GLN A 94 -5.21 -24.68 -5.74
CA GLN A 94 -5.31 -24.72 -4.27
C GLN A 94 -4.11 -25.45 -3.67
N SER A 95 -3.49 -24.85 -2.67
CA SER A 95 -2.32 -25.39 -1.98
C SER A 95 -2.28 -24.89 -0.54
N GLU A 96 -2.79 -25.70 0.38
CA GLU A 96 -2.78 -25.40 1.82
C GLU A 96 -1.43 -25.76 2.45
N VAL A 97 -1.02 -24.99 3.46
CA VAL A 97 0.17 -25.29 4.28
C VAL A 97 0.02 -26.68 4.90
N GLN A 98 1.02 -27.53 4.71
CA GLN A 98 1.00 -28.90 5.21
C GLN A 98 1.81 -29.03 6.50
N PRO A 99 1.40 -29.88 7.46
CA PRO A 99 2.18 -30.10 8.69
C PRO A 99 3.61 -30.62 8.46
N GLY A 100 3.87 -31.25 7.31
CA GLY A 100 5.20 -31.75 6.93
C GLY A 100 6.06 -30.73 6.19
N ASP A 101 5.55 -29.51 5.94
CA ASP A 101 6.36 -28.46 5.31
C ASP A 101 7.47 -28.03 6.26
N ALA A 102 8.71 -27.97 5.76
CA ALA A 102 9.84 -27.53 6.56
C ALA A 102 9.59 -26.11 7.07
N ALA A 103 9.84 -25.88 8.36
CA ALA A 103 9.79 -24.54 8.93
C ALA A 103 10.95 -23.69 8.37
N LEU A 104 10.73 -22.38 8.28
CA LEU A 104 11.83 -21.45 8.03
C LEU A 104 12.86 -21.52 9.18
N PRO A 105 14.13 -21.15 8.92
CA PRO A 105 15.13 -21.08 9.99
C PRO A 105 14.66 -20.22 11.16
N GLU A 106 15.10 -20.58 12.37
CA GLU A 106 14.64 -19.95 13.61
C GLU A 106 14.86 -18.43 13.59
N GLY A 107 13.85 -17.68 14.05
CA GLY A 107 13.88 -16.21 14.11
C GLY A 107 13.58 -15.51 12.79
N ILE A 108 13.37 -16.23 11.68
CA ILE A 108 13.02 -15.63 10.39
C ILE A 108 11.50 -15.50 10.25
N ALA A 109 11.03 -14.26 10.05
CA ALA A 109 9.64 -13.98 9.73
C ALA A 109 9.32 -14.41 8.29
N SER A 110 8.13 -14.94 8.06
CA SER A 110 7.66 -15.32 6.72
C SER A 110 7.04 -14.13 6.00
N LEU A 111 7.12 -14.06 4.66
CA LEU A 111 6.29 -13.13 3.87
C LEU A 111 4.79 -13.28 4.17
N ALA A 112 4.32 -14.47 4.58
CA ALA A 112 2.94 -14.67 4.96
C ALA A 112 2.49 -13.79 6.15
N SER A 113 3.42 -13.26 6.96
CA SER A 113 3.07 -12.37 8.07
C SER A 113 2.81 -10.93 7.63
N VAL A 114 3.30 -10.51 6.47
CA VAL A 114 3.18 -9.12 5.95
C VAL A 114 2.39 -9.03 4.65
N VAL A 115 1.92 -10.17 4.13
CA VAL A 115 1.15 -10.26 2.88
C VAL A 115 -0.21 -10.86 3.15
N ARG A 116 -1.27 -10.13 2.81
CA ARG A 116 -2.63 -10.68 2.69
C ARG A 116 -2.86 -11.13 1.26
N ALA A 117 -2.94 -12.44 1.08
CA ALA A 117 -3.10 -13.09 -0.22
C ALA A 117 -4.18 -14.18 -0.19
N PRO A 118 -4.68 -14.59 -1.36
CA PRO A 118 -5.56 -15.76 -1.50
C PRO A 118 -4.91 -17.04 -0.95
N ALA A 119 -5.74 -17.96 -0.45
CA ALA A 119 -5.29 -19.20 0.20
C ALA A 119 -4.39 -20.08 -0.69
N GLN A 120 -4.55 -19.98 -2.01
CA GLN A 120 -3.73 -20.64 -3.03
C GLN A 120 -2.23 -20.31 -2.90
N LEU A 121 -1.90 -19.11 -2.41
CA LEU A 121 -0.52 -18.66 -2.21
C LEU A 121 0.00 -18.88 -0.79
N ALA A 122 -0.85 -19.27 0.16
CA ALA A 122 -0.49 -19.36 1.58
C ALA A 122 0.73 -20.28 1.81
N ARG A 123 0.71 -21.48 1.21
CA ARG A 123 1.83 -22.43 1.32
C ARG A 123 3.13 -21.87 0.74
N ARG A 124 3.06 -21.15 -0.38
CA ARG A 124 4.24 -20.56 -1.02
C ARG A 124 4.80 -19.44 -0.17
N LEU A 125 3.97 -18.51 0.29
CA LEU A 125 4.38 -17.37 1.12
C LEU A 125 5.00 -17.82 2.44
N ALA A 126 4.47 -18.90 3.04
CA ALA A 126 5.00 -19.50 4.26
C ALA A 126 6.47 -19.96 4.14
N GLN A 127 6.92 -20.30 2.91
CA GLN A 127 8.27 -20.80 2.61
C GLN A 127 9.24 -19.70 2.14
N ILE A 128 8.84 -18.43 2.26
CA ILE A 128 9.66 -17.28 1.92
C ILE A 128 9.96 -16.51 3.20
N GLY A 129 11.22 -16.51 3.60
CA GLY A 129 11.70 -15.79 4.78
C GLY A 129 12.13 -14.36 4.45
N ILE A 130 11.88 -13.43 5.36
CA ILE A 130 12.31 -12.04 5.29
C ILE A 130 13.57 -11.88 6.13
N VAL A 131 14.63 -11.33 5.54
CA VAL A 131 15.93 -11.14 6.22
C VAL A 131 16.53 -9.78 5.90
N GLU A 132 17.43 -9.31 6.76
CA GLU A 132 18.32 -8.21 6.42
C GLU A 132 19.33 -8.66 5.36
N ALA A 133 19.71 -7.76 4.45
CA ALA A 133 20.55 -8.12 3.30
C ALA A 133 21.91 -8.71 3.71
N GLY A 134 22.46 -8.27 4.85
CA GLY A 134 23.72 -8.79 5.40
C GLY A 134 23.63 -10.24 5.90
N ASP A 135 22.45 -10.71 6.26
CA ASP A 135 22.23 -12.05 6.80
C ASP A 135 21.90 -13.11 5.73
N GLY A 136 21.43 -12.68 4.56
CA GLY A 136 20.93 -13.58 3.52
C GLY A 136 21.91 -14.70 3.13
N LYS A 137 23.17 -14.35 2.85
CA LYS A 137 24.21 -15.34 2.48
C LYS A 137 24.52 -16.34 3.61
N ARG A 138 24.54 -15.87 4.86
CA ARG A 138 24.82 -16.71 6.04
C ARG A 138 23.68 -17.69 6.28
N LEU A 139 22.44 -17.22 6.15
CA LEU A 139 21.23 -18.00 6.41
C LEU A 139 20.84 -18.91 5.25
N GLN A 140 21.29 -18.62 4.02
CA GLN A 140 21.03 -19.44 2.84
C GLN A 140 21.41 -20.91 3.03
N ALA A 141 22.52 -21.19 3.73
CA ALA A 141 22.99 -22.55 4.00
C ALA A 141 22.06 -23.36 4.92
N LEU A 142 21.12 -22.71 5.61
CA LEU A 142 20.17 -23.34 6.52
C LEU A 142 18.81 -23.63 5.85
N LEU A 143 18.63 -23.22 4.58
CA LEU A 143 17.36 -23.37 3.89
C LEU A 143 17.09 -24.84 3.54
N ALA A 144 15.87 -25.29 3.81
CA ALA A 144 15.38 -26.56 3.31
C ALA A 144 15.00 -26.45 1.82
N PRO A 145 14.91 -27.58 1.08
CA PRO A 145 14.46 -27.57 -0.30
C PRO A 145 13.13 -26.85 -0.50
N GLY A 146 13.08 -25.96 -1.50
CA GLY A 146 11.92 -25.13 -1.83
C GLY A 146 11.87 -23.77 -1.15
N GLN A 147 12.68 -23.55 -0.09
CA GLN A 147 12.70 -22.28 0.64
C GLN A 147 13.53 -21.21 -0.08
N ARG A 148 13.19 -19.95 0.22
CA ARG A 148 13.97 -18.79 -0.18
C ARG A 148 13.95 -17.72 0.90
N LEU A 149 14.97 -16.88 0.92
CA LEU A 149 15.06 -15.67 1.73
C LEU A 149 15.01 -14.47 0.80
N VAL A 150 14.38 -13.40 1.26
CA VAL A 150 14.31 -12.13 0.54
C VAL A 150 14.57 -10.97 1.49
N SER A 151 15.30 -9.97 1.05
CA SER A 151 15.45 -8.71 1.77
C SER A 151 14.34 -7.72 1.41
N ARG A 152 14.16 -6.69 2.24
CA ARG A 152 13.18 -5.62 1.97
C ARG A 152 13.48 -4.88 0.67
N GLU A 153 14.75 -4.78 0.33
CA GLU A 153 15.27 -4.17 -0.89
C GLU A 153 15.14 -5.10 -2.11
N GLY A 154 14.77 -6.37 -1.92
CA GLY A 154 14.57 -7.33 -3.01
C GLY A 154 15.76 -8.22 -3.33
N ALA A 155 16.81 -8.24 -2.51
CA ALA A 155 17.87 -9.26 -2.65
C ALA A 155 17.29 -10.64 -2.32
N LEU A 156 17.63 -11.67 -3.10
CA LEU A 156 17.01 -12.99 -3.03
C LEU A 156 18.07 -14.08 -2.87
N TRP A 157 17.84 -15.02 -1.97
CA TRP A 157 18.65 -16.24 -1.79
C TRP A 157 17.76 -17.46 -1.80
N ARG A 158 18.08 -18.47 -2.59
CA ARG A 158 17.34 -19.75 -2.65
C ARG A 158 18.19 -20.88 -2.10
N TRP A 159 17.50 -21.92 -1.65
CA TRP A 159 18.09 -23.14 -1.08
C TRP A 159 19.10 -23.83 -2.00
N ASP A 160 18.96 -23.68 -3.31
CA ASP A 160 19.81 -24.31 -4.35
C ASP A 160 21.09 -23.51 -4.67
N GLY A 161 21.35 -22.42 -3.92
CA GLY A 161 22.51 -21.56 -4.11
C GLY A 161 22.27 -20.37 -5.04
N PHE A 162 21.09 -20.27 -5.68
CA PHE A 162 20.75 -19.09 -6.48
C PHE A 162 20.72 -17.85 -5.59
N THR A 163 21.43 -16.81 -6.01
CA THR A 163 21.47 -15.50 -5.34
C THR A 163 21.26 -14.41 -6.38
N ALA A 164 20.35 -13.49 -6.10
CA ALA A 164 20.16 -12.27 -6.86
C ALA A 164 20.33 -11.06 -5.94
N SER A 165 21.03 -10.05 -6.42
CA SER A 165 21.14 -8.77 -5.73
C SER A 165 19.81 -8.03 -5.78
N ALA A 166 19.63 -7.05 -4.89
CA ALA A 166 18.55 -6.08 -5.00
C ALA A 166 18.78 -5.20 -6.25
N ASP A 167 18.28 -5.66 -7.40
CA ASP A 167 18.27 -4.91 -8.65
C ASP A 167 17.09 -3.89 -8.66
N ALA A 168 16.90 -3.20 -9.79
CA ALA A 168 15.80 -2.26 -9.95
C ALA A 168 14.44 -2.91 -9.62
N PRO A 169 13.49 -2.16 -9.01
CA PRO A 169 12.18 -2.70 -8.64
C PRO A 169 11.47 -3.35 -9.83
N THR A 170 11.00 -4.58 -9.65
CA THR A 170 10.25 -5.32 -10.68
C THR A 170 8.94 -4.60 -11.02
N ALA A 171 8.39 -4.85 -12.21
CA ALA A 171 7.09 -4.29 -12.60
C ALA A 171 5.99 -4.64 -11.58
N ALA A 172 6.02 -5.87 -11.05
CA ALA A 172 5.11 -6.31 -10.00
C ALA A 172 5.29 -5.51 -8.69
N ALA A 173 6.52 -5.28 -8.26
CA ALA A 173 6.82 -4.46 -7.08
C ALA A 173 6.31 -3.01 -7.26
N GLN A 174 6.53 -2.42 -8.44
CA GLN A 174 6.06 -1.06 -8.74
C GLN A 174 4.53 -0.98 -8.72
N ARG A 175 3.84 -1.96 -9.29
CA ARG A 175 2.37 -2.04 -9.29
C ARG A 175 1.82 -2.20 -7.87
N LEU A 176 2.43 -3.06 -7.05
CA LEU A 176 2.09 -3.21 -5.62
C LEU A 176 2.29 -1.89 -4.85
N ALA A 177 3.40 -1.19 -5.07
CA ALA A 177 3.68 0.09 -4.43
C ALA A 177 2.66 1.17 -4.83
N GLN A 178 2.29 1.23 -6.12
CA GLN A 178 1.24 2.13 -6.61
C GLN A 178 -0.12 1.83 -5.97
N LYS A 179 -0.48 0.54 -5.83
CA LYS A 179 -1.73 0.10 -5.21
C LYS A 179 -1.77 0.44 -3.71
N ASN A 180 -0.66 0.24 -3.00
CA ASN A 180 -0.53 0.67 -1.61
C ASN A 180 -0.63 2.20 -1.49
N ARG A 181 0.02 2.96 -2.39
CA ARG A 181 -0.09 4.42 -2.40
C ARG A 181 -1.52 4.91 -2.66
N LEU A 182 -2.25 4.25 -3.55
CA LEU A 182 -3.66 4.56 -3.79
C LEU A 182 -4.50 4.33 -2.53
N ALA A 183 -4.31 3.20 -1.85
CA ALA A 183 -5.01 2.91 -0.59
C ALA A 183 -4.69 3.94 0.52
N GLU A 184 -3.43 4.41 0.59
CA GLU A 184 -3.05 5.49 1.49
C GLU A 184 -3.76 6.80 1.15
N LEU A 185 -3.77 7.20 -0.13
CA LEU A 185 -4.43 8.42 -0.59
C LEU A 185 -5.93 8.38 -0.32
N ASP A 186 -6.58 7.21 -0.46
CA ASP A 186 -7.99 7.05 -0.11
C ASP A 186 -8.24 7.30 1.39
N ALA A 187 -7.34 6.79 2.25
CA ALA A 187 -7.40 7.06 3.69
C ALA A 187 -7.12 8.53 4.03
N GLU A 188 -6.13 9.14 3.37
CA GLU A 188 -5.80 10.57 3.48
C GLU A 188 -6.99 11.44 3.04
N ALA A 189 -7.69 11.07 1.95
CA ALA A 189 -8.85 11.80 1.44
C ALA A 189 -10.03 11.77 2.43
N VAL A 190 -10.28 10.62 3.08
CA VAL A 190 -11.28 10.53 4.15
C VAL A 190 -10.92 11.45 5.31
N HIS A 191 -9.64 11.52 5.69
CA HIS A 191 -9.18 12.41 6.75
C HIS A 191 -9.30 13.89 6.35
N ALA A 192 -8.85 14.27 5.15
CA ALA A 192 -8.93 15.63 4.64
C ALA A 192 -10.39 16.10 4.49
N THR A 193 -11.31 15.22 4.07
CA THR A 193 -12.75 15.51 4.03
C THR A 193 -13.30 15.84 5.41
N ARG A 194 -12.84 15.16 6.46
CA ARG A 194 -13.24 15.46 7.85
C ARG A 194 -12.74 16.84 8.28
N ILE A 195 -11.49 17.17 7.98
CA ILE A 195 -10.91 18.50 8.29
C ILE A 195 -11.69 19.60 7.57
N LEU A 196 -11.99 19.39 6.28
CA LEU A 196 -12.77 20.34 5.49
C LEU A 196 -14.14 20.61 6.12
N ARG A 197 -14.87 19.55 6.50
CA ARG A 197 -16.17 19.69 7.16
C ARG A 197 -16.07 20.48 8.46
N GLN A 198 -15.06 20.21 9.27
CA GLN A 198 -14.83 20.95 10.52
C GLN A 198 -14.55 22.43 10.27
N ALA A 199 -13.76 22.76 9.23
CA ALA A 199 -13.48 24.14 8.85
C ALA A 199 -14.73 24.85 8.32
N GLU A 200 -15.56 24.17 7.52
CA GLU A 200 -16.83 24.71 7.01
C GLU A 200 -17.85 24.93 8.13
N GLU A 201 -17.94 24.01 9.08
CA GLU A 201 -18.76 24.18 10.29
C GLU A 201 -18.27 25.38 11.11
N ALA A 202 -16.96 25.51 11.33
CA ALA A 202 -16.41 26.66 12.04
C ALA A 202 -16.73 27.99 11.35
N LEU A 203 -16.62 28.06 10.03
CA LEU A 203 -17.01 29.24 9.25
C LEU A 203 -18.51 29.54 9.33
N ALA A 204 -19.36 28.51 9.38
CA ALA A 204 -20.82 28.68 9.49
C ALA A 204 -21.28 29.19 10.87
N HIS A 205 -20.46 29.04 11.91
CA HIS A 205 -20.74 29.49 13.28
C HIS A 205 -20.16 30.87 13.62
N VAL A 206 -19.54 31.54 12.64
CA VAL A 206 -18.99 32.90 12.73
C VAL A 206 -20.02 33.95 12.30
#